data_AF-A0A1M2VM31-F1
#
_entry.id   AF-A0A1M2VM31-F1
#
_cell.length_a   1.000
_cell.length_b   1.000
_cell.length_c   1.000
_cell.angle_alpha   90.00
_cell.angle_beta   90.00
_cell.angle_gamma   90.00
#
_symmetry.space_group_name_H-M   'P 1'
#
loop_
_entity.id
_entity.type
_entity.pdbx_description
1 polymer ?
#
loop_
_entity_poly.entity_id
_entity_poly.type
_entity_poly.pdbx_seq_one_letter_code
_entity_poly.pdbx_strand_id
1 'polypeptide(L)'
;MTIGVILPPDATPASNEYIVNFVVPASFGWSGISMGGQMANSLLFTMWPNGNEIMLGSRWADDYVLPSPYAGPKITLLPPSKINSTHVNAIFRCQNCTAWDGGSLGSGNLDGTAVLAYVASTKTPVADPSDIDSSFTEHDQFAFFGVDLSQSHSSSYSKYIGGGASPTTTPAAPPTSTVPPSTTSGAPGALQTAYGQCGGTGFTGPTACVAGFTCVAVSAPYYSQCQPSH
;
A
#
# COMPACT_ATOMS: atom_id res chain seq x y z
N MET A 1 4.98 2.22 10.28
CA MET A 1 5.18 1.49 9.01
C MET A 1 5.17 2.51 7.89
N THR A 2 6.01 2.31 6.87
CA THR A 2 6.09 3.20 5.69
C THR A 2 6.04 2.34 4.44
N ILE A 3 5.21 2.72 3.48
CA ILE A 3 5.15 2.09 2.16
C ILE A 3 5.28 3.19 1.11
N GLY A 4 6.14 2.98 0.13
CA GLY A 4 6.25 3.83 -1.06
C GLY A 4 6.37 2.97 -2.30
N VAL A 5 5.79 3.46 -3.40
CA VAL A 5 5.87 2.81 -4.72
C VAL A 5 6.44 3.84 -5.68
N ILE A 6 7.38 3.42 -6.52
CA ILE A 6 7.93 4.26 -7.59
C ILE A 6 7.92 3.47 -8.89
N LEU A 7 7.40 4.11 -9.93
CA LEU A 7 7.26 3.57 -11.27
C LEU A 7 8.41 4.10 -12.16
N PRO A 8 8.77 3.34 -13.20
CA PRO A 8 9.57 3.86 -14.31
C PRO A 8 8.92 5.11 -14.92
N PRO A 9 9.64 5.90 -15.74
CA PRO A 9 9.02 6.96 -16.53
C PRO A 9 7.82 6.40 -17.29
N ASP A 10 6.74 7.18 -17.36
CA ASP A 10 5.57 6.78 -18.13
C ASP A 10 5.96 6.59 -19.61
N ALA A 11 5.46 5.51 -20.19
CA ALA A 11 5.84 5.04 -21.51
C ALA A 11 4.71 4.22 -22.15
N THR A 12 4.76 4.07 -23.47
CA THR A 12 3.84 3.21 -24.22
C THR A 12 4.63 2.13 -24.96
N PRO A 13 4.42 0.83 -24.67
CA PRO A 13 3.52 0.29 -23.67
C PRO A 13 3.97 0.62 -22.23
N ALA A 14 3.00 0.65 -21.31
CA ALA A 14 3.26 0.90 -19.90
C ALA A 14 4.18 -0.17 -19.33
N SER A 15 5.00 0.22 -18.35
CA SER A 15 5.97 -0.70 -17.75
C SER A 15 5.29 -1.83 -16.98
N ASN A 16 5.97 -2.97 -16.88
CA ASN A 16 5.51 -4.13 -16.12
C ASN A 16 6.16 -4.25 -14.74
N GLU A 17 6.83 -3.19 -14.29
CA GLU A 17 7.63 -3.21 -13.06
C GLU A 17 7.51 -1.92 -12.24
N TYR A 18 7.86 -2.04 -10.97
CA TYR A 18 8.01 -0.92 -10.03
C TYR A 18 9.03 -1.28 -8.95
N ILE A 19 9.42 -0.27 -8.15
CA ILE A 19 10.17 -0.45 -6.92
C ILE A 19 9.25 -0.10 -5.75
N VAL A 20 9.27 -0.93 -4.71
CA VAL A 20 8.59 -0.69 -3.44
C VAL A 20 9.62 -0.43 -2.36
N ASN A 21 9.37 0.57 -1.52
CA ASN A 21 10.04 0.73 -0.23
C ASN A 21 9.06 0.34 0.88
N PHE A 22 9.39 -0.69 1.65
CA PHE A 22 8.54 -1.24 2.70
C PHE A 22 9.30 -1.29 4.03
N VAL A 23 8.86 -0.46 4.99
CA VAL A 23 9.48 -0.33 6.31
C VAL A 23 8.48 -0.72 7.39
N VAL A 24 8.80 -1.79 8.12
CA VAL A 24 7.96 -2.32 9.21
C VAL A 24 8.78 -2.47 10.50
N PRO A 25 8.17 -2.41 11.69
CA PRO A 25 8.82 -2.78 12.93
C PRO A 25 9.41 -4.21 12.86
N ALA A 26 10.64 -4.38 13.31
CA ALA A 26 11.30 -5.69 13.35
C ALA A 26 10.68 -6.65 14.38
N SER A 27 9.81 -6.13 15.26
CA SER A 27 9.08 -6.93 16.26
C SER A 27 7.86 -7.65 15.70
N PHE A 28 7.43 -7.35 14.47
CA PHE A 28 6.27 -8.02 13.86
C PHE A 28 6.62 -9.44 13.45
N GLY A 29 5.66 -10.35 13.60
CA GLY A 29 5.82 -11.75 13.18
C GLY A 29 5.91 -11.88 11.67
N TRP A 30 5.03 -11.17 10.95
CA TRP A 30 5.11 -10.97 9.50
C TRP A 30 4.31 -9.73 9.08
N SER A 31 4.57 -9.24 7.87
CA SER A 31 3.85 -8.12 7.27
C SER A 31 3.58 -8.38 5.80
N GLY A 32 2.60 -7.69 5.23
CA GLY A 32 2.30 -7.84 3.82
C GLY A 32 1.69 -6.61 3.18
N ILE A 33 1.72 -6.61 1.84
CA ILE A 33 1.15 -5.55 0.99
C ILE A 33 0.25 -6.23 -0.04
N SER A 34 -0.96 -5.70 -0.23
CA SER A 34 -1.77 -5.97 -1.41
C SER A 34 -1.62 -4.86 -2.42
N MET A 35 -1.22 -5.23 -3.64
CA MET A 35 -1.06 -4.29 -4.75
C MET A 35 -2.37 -3.94 -5.45
N GLY A 36 -3.43 -4.71 -5.21
CA GLY A 36 -4.78 -4.46 -5.71
C GLY A 36 -5.73 -3.87 -4.67
N GLY A 37 -5.27 -3.70 -3.43
CA GLY A 37 -6.06 -3.17 -2.32
C GLY A 37 -7.06 -4.16 -1.73
N GLN A 38 -7.16 -5.38 -2.25
CA GLN A 38 -7.98 -6.48 -1.71
C GLN A 38 -7.09 -7.69 -1.37
N MET A 39 -7.58 -8.61 -0.54
CA MET A 39 -6.84 -9.85 -0.28
C MET A 39 -6.97 -10.82 -1.45
N ALA A 40 -8.22 -11.14 -1.83
CA ALA A 40 -8.52 -12.00 -2.96
C ALA A 40 -8.19 -11.32 -4.29
N ASN A 41 -7.79 -12.12 -5.29
CA ASN A 41 -7.55 -11.72 -6.68
C ASN A 41 -6.57 -10.54 -6.84
N SER A 42 -5.66 -10.40 -5.89
CA SER A 42 -4.65 -9.34 -5.85
C SER A 42 -3.26 -9.94 -5.76
N LEU A 43 -2.27 -9.30 -6.40
CA LEU A 43 -0.88 -9.61 -6.13
C LEU A 43 -0.55 -9.18 -4.69
N LEU A 44 -0.14 -10.15 -3.88
CA LEU A 44 0.25 -9.94 -2.49
C LEU A 44 1.76 -10.11 -2.34
N PHE A 45 2.35 -9.37 -1.41
CA PHE A 45 3.69 -9.64 -0.91
C PHE A 45 3.62 -9.94 0.57
N THR A 46 4.39 -10.93 1.02
CA THR A 46 4.60 -11.23 2.44
C THR A 46 6.07 -11.07 2.78
N MET A 47 6.34 -10.51 3.96
CA MET A 47 7.68 -10.21 4.42
C MET A 47 7.86 -10.44 5.91
N TRP A 48 9.00 -11.00 6.31
CA TRP A 48 9.44 -11.09 7.71
C TRP A 48 10.97 -11.14 7.80
N PRO A 49 11.55 -10.77 8.94
CA PRO A 49 12.98 -10.98 9.19
C PRO A 49 13.26 -12.44 9.59
N ASN A 50 14.33 -13.02 9.06
CA ASN A 50 14.93 -14.27 9.54
C ASN A 50 16.41 -14.03 9.85
N GLY A 51 16.73 -13.72 11.11
CA GLY A 51 18.05 -13.21 11.47
C GLY A 51 18.35 -11.89 10.73
N ASN A 52 19.38 -11.88 9.89
CA ASN A 52 19.75 -10.72 9.05
C ASN A 52 19.20 -10.80 7.62
N GLU A 53 18.46 -11.86 7.30
CA GLU A 53 17.86 -12.05 5.99
C GLU A 53 16.42 -11.51 5.97
N ILE A 54 16.08 -10.79 4.90
CA ILE A 54 14.71 -10.33 4.65
C ILE A 54 14.04 -11.39 3.78
N MET A 55 13.13 -12.14 4.39
CA MET A 55 12.27 -13.09 3.69
C MET A 55 11.17 -12.28 3.01
N LEU A 56 11.17 -12.21 1.68
CA LEU A 56 10.18 -11.46 0.89
C LEU A 56 9.75 -12.29 -0.33
N GLY A 57 8.44 -12.50 -0.48
CA GLY A 57 7.89 -13.36 -1.53
C GLY A 57 6.51 -12.90 -1.98
N SER A 58 6.13 -13.30 -3.21
CA SER A 58 4.81 -13.05 -3.77
C SER A 58 3.83 -14.16 -3.40
N ARG A 59 2.61 -13.74 -3.06
CA ARG A 59 1.48 -14.63 -2.75
C ARG A 59 0.24 -14.21 -3.53
N TRP A 60 -0.72 -15.12 -3.61
CA TRP A 60 -2.02 -14.89 -4.24
C TRP A 60 -3.08 -15.79 -3.58
N ALA A 61 -4.32 -15.31 -3.53
CA ALA A 61 -5.47 -16.05 -3.03
C ALA A 61 -6.70 -15.71 -3.89
N ASP A 62 -7.57 -16.70 -4.11
CA ASP A 62 -8.86 -16.55 -4.78
C ASP A 62 -9.97 -16.08 -3.83
N ASP A 63 -9.79 -16.31 -2.53
CA ASP A 63 -10.71 -15.96 -1.44
C ASP A 63 -9.94 -15.55 -0.17
N TYR A 64 -10.65 -15.32 0.93
CA TYR A 64 -10.10 -15.05 2.26
C TYR A 64 -9.57 -16.31 2.94
N VAL A 65 -8.61 -16.96 2.27
CA VAL A 65 -7.91 -18.17 2.71
C VAL A 65 -6.40 -17.94 2.72
N LEU A 66 -5.61 -18.86 3.29
CA LEU A 66 -4.15 -18.76 3.31
C LEU A 66 -3.60 -18.54 1.89
N PRO A 67 -2.94 -17.40 1.62
CA PRO A 67 -2.38 -17.15 0.30
C PRO A 67 -1.26 -18.12 -0.07
N SER A 68 -1.37 -18.70 -1.26
CA SER A 68 -0.37 -19.62 -1.80
C SER A 68 0.76 -18.85 -2.51
N PRO A 69 1.96 -19.44 -2.67
CA PRO A 69 3.03 -18.86 -3.48
C PRO A 69 2.55 -18.51 -4.88
N TYR A 70 2.89 -17.31 -5.35
CA TYR A 70 2.47 -16.82 -6.66
C TYR A 70 3.66 -16.69 -7.61
N ALA A 71 3.66 -17.52 -8.65
CA ALA A 71 4.68 -17.51 -9.69
C ALA A 71 4.43 -16.39 -10.73
N GLY A 72 5.50 -15.89 -11.34
CA GLY A 72 5.44 -14.85 -12.37
C GLY A 72 6.19 -13.57 -11.97
N PRO A 73 5.86 -12.96 -10.81
CA PRO A 73 6.64 -11.86 -10.27
C PRO A 73 8.11 -12.24 -10.06
N LYS A 74 9.02 -11.36 -10.49
CA LYS A 74 10.44 -11.45 -10.19
C LYS A 74 10.81 -10.36 -9.20
N ILE A 75 11.05 -10.77 -7.96
CA ILE A 75 11.38 -9.88 -6.86
C ILE A 75 12.89 -9.83 -6.70
N THR A 76 13.46 -8.64 -6.54
CA THR A 76 14.89 -8.44 -6.30
C THR A 76 15.06 -7.38 -5.22
N LEU A 77 15.60 -7.77 -4.06
CA LEU A 77 15.98 -6.82 -3.02
C LEU A 77 17.10 -5.90 -3.53
N LEU A 78 16.93 -4.61 -3.32
CA LEU A 78 17.84 -3.55 -3.71
C LEU A 78 18.57 -2.99 -2.47
N PRO A 79 19.84 -2.60 -2.58
CA PRO A 79 20.49 -1.81 -1.54
C PRO A 79 19.78 -0.45 -1.37
N PRO A 80 19.70 0.12 -0.15
CA PRO A 80 20.24 -0.36 1.13
C PRO A 80 19.22 -1.13 1.99
N SER A 81 18.51 -2.12 1.42
CA SER A 81 17.66 -3.02 2.22
C SER A 81 18.43 -3.62 3.40
N LYS A 82 17.86 -3.58 4.60
CA LYS A 82 18.53 -4.03 5.82
C LYS A 82 17.54 -4.24 6.96
N ILE A 83 17.94 -5.08 7.90
CA ILE A 83 17.30 -5.23 9.21
C ILE A 83 18.17 -4.51 10.24
N ASN A 84 17.54 -3.79 11.16
CA ASN A 84 18.19 -3.28 12.37
C ASN A 84 17.37 -3.66 13.61
N SER A 85 17.80 -3.22 14.79
CA SER A 85 17.13 -3.55 16.06
C SER A 85 15.68 -3.07 16.18
N THR A 86 15.22 -2.19 15.29
CA THR A 86 13.90 -1.55 15.37
C THR A 86 13.04 -1.83 14.14
N HIS A 87 13.64 -1.96 12.96
CA HIS A 87 12.91 -2.01 11.70
C HIS A 87 13.54 -2.98 10.69
N VAL A 88 12.68 -3.57 9.88
CA VAL A 88 13.03 -4.13 8.58
C VAL A 88 12.77 -3.06 7.53
N ASN A 89 13.80 -2.71 6.76
CA ASN A 89 13.70 -1.84 5.59
C ASN A 89 13.95 -2.69 4.34
N ALA A 90 12.90 -2.97 3.59
CA ALA A 90 12.99 -3.69 2.32
C ALA A 90 12.68 -2.76 1.16
N ILE A 91 13.67 -2.54 0.31
CA ILE A 91 13.52 -1.86 -0.96
C ILE A 91 13.65 -2.94 -2.02
N PHE A 92 12.62 -3.18 -2.80
CA PHE A 92 12.66 -4.25 -3.79
C PHE A 92 12.11 -3.80 -5.14
N ARG A 93 12.77 -4.25 -6.20
CA ARG A 93 12.24 -4.19 -7.56
C ARG A 93 11.34 -5.39 -7.77
N CYS A 94 10.17 -5.16 -8.34
CA CYS A 94 9.27 -6.21 -8.77
C CYS A 94 9.03 -6.10 -10.27
N GLN A 95 9.48 -7.10 -11.02
CA GLN A 95 9.23 -7.20 -12.46
C GLN A 95 8.10 -8.20 -12.73
N ASN A 96 7.26 -7.94 -13.74
CA ASN A 96 6.00 -8.65 -14.01
C ASN A 96 4.98 -8.51 -12.87
N CYS A 97 4.79 -7.30 -12.36
CA CYS A 97 4.01 -7.06 -11.14
C CYS A 97 2.90 -6.01 -11.28
N THR A 98 2.75 -5.37 -12.45
CA THR A 98 1.67 -4.38 -12.68
C THR A 98 0.37 -5.01 -13.16
N ALA A 99 0.41 -6.29 -13.56
CA ALA A 99 -0.75 -7.10 -13.89
C ALA A 99 -0.56 -8.51 -13.34
N TRP A 100 -1.66 -9.15 -12.96
CA TRP A 100 -1.70 -10.49 -12.39
C TRP A 100 -3.05 -11.14 -12.73
N ASP A 101 -3.25 -12.37 -12.29
CA ASP A 101 -4.51 -13.07 -12.53
C ASP A 101 -5.65 -12.44 -11.70
N GLY A 102 -6.69 -11.98 -12.40
CA GLY A 102 -7.84 -11.30 -11.79
C GLY A 102 -7.66 -9.81 -11.50
N GLY A 103 -6.52 -9.17 -11.82
CA GLY A 103 -6.35 -7.75 -11.55
C GLY A 103 -5.06 -7.10 -12.03
N SER A 104 -4.94 -5.80 -11.75
CA SER A 104 -3.78 -4.98 -12.11
C SER A 104 -3.64 -3.77 -11.19
N LEU A 105 -2.43 -3.25 -11.10
CA LEU A 105 -2.13 -2.03 -10.34
C LEU A 105 -2.87 -0.85 -10.99
N GLY A 106 -3.55 -0.04 -10.18
CA GLY A 106 -4.31 1.12 -10.68
C GLY A 106 -5.45 0.76 -11.63
N SER A 107 -5.98 -0.47 -11.55
CA SER A 107 -6.95 -1.01 -12.53
C SER A 107 -6.45 -0.93 -13.98
N GLY A 108 -5.14 -1.05 -14.18
CA GLY A 108 -4.47 -0.99 -15.48
C GLY A 108 -4.09 0.42 -15.92
N ASN A 109 -4.46 1.44 -15.15
CA ASN A 109 -4.02 2.82 -15.38
C ASN A 109 -2.89 3.19 -14.41
N LEU A 110 -1.64 3.13 -14.90
CA LEU A 110 -0.47 3.50 -14.12
C LEU A 110 -0.27 5.02 -13.98
N ASP A 111 -1.05 5.84 -14.68
CA ASP A 111 -1.11 7.31 -14.51
C ASP A 111 -2.35 7.73 -13.70
N GLY A 112 -3.02 6.76 -13.07
CA GLY A 112 -4.26 6.97 -12.30
C GLY A 112 -4.05 6.92 -10.80
N THR A 113 -5.07 6.46 -10.09
CA THR A 113 -5.01 6.18 -8.65
C THR A 113 -5.07 4.68 -8.41
N ALA A 114 -4.27 4.18 -7.47
CA ALA A 114 -4.40 2.85 -6.92
C ALA A 114 -4.84 2.91 -5.46
N VAL A 115 -5.63 1.93 -5.03
CA VAL A 115 -5.82 1.63 -3.61
C VAL A 115 -4.97 0.43 -3.29
N LEU A 116 -4.05 0.57 -2.33
CA LEU A 116 -3.24 -0.52 -1.81
C LEU A 116 -3.69 -0.83 -0.39
N ALA A 117 -3.37 -2.03 0.07
CA ALA A 117 -3.56 -2.40 1.47
C ALA A 117 -2.25 -2.86 2.08
N TYR A 118 -2.13 -2.70 3.39
CA TYR A 118 -1.10 -3.35 4.17
C TYR A 118 -1.72 -4.20 5.25
N VAL A 119 -0.96 -5.21 5.68
CA VAL A 119 -1.33 -6.11 6.75
C VAL A 119 -0.11 -6.39 7.63
N ALA A 120 -0.34 -6.73 8.89
CA ALA A 120 0.68 -7.26 9.78
C ALA A 120 0.08 -8.26 10.78
N SER A 121 0.88 -9.25 11.15
CA SER A 121 0.71 -10.00 12.39
C SER A 121 1.70 -9.45 13.39
N THR A 122 1.20 -8.71 14.38
CA THR A 122 2.06 -7.99 15.32
C THR A 122 2.76 -8.90 16.33
N LYS A 123 2.27 -10.12 16.54
CA LYS A 123 2.78 -11.04 17.55
C LYS A 123 3.06 -12.46 17.06
N THR A 124 2.29 -12.96 16.10
CA THR A 124 2.38 -14.37 15.67
C THR A 124 3.30 -14.48 14.46
N PRO A 125 4.46 -15.16 14.56
CA PRO A 125 5.35 -15.37 13.42
C PRO A 125 4.76 -16.35 12.40
N VAL A 126 5.38 -16.45 11.23
CA VAL A 126 5.12 -17.55 10.30
C VAL A 126 5.52 -18.89 10.91
N ALA A 127 4.98 -19.99 10.39
CA ALA A 127 5.23 -21.34 10.93
C ALA A 127 6.70 -21.78 10.81
N ASP A 128 7.33 -21.53 9.67
CA ASP A 128 8.76 -21.74 9.42
C ASP A 128 9.41 -20.46 8.87
N PRO A 129 10.08 -19.66 9.71
CA PRO A 129 10.71 -18.41 9.28
C PRO A 129 11.82 -18.58 8.23
N SER A 130 12.35 -19.80 8.02
CA SER A 130 13.38 -20.09 7.03
C SER A 130 12.84 -20.47 5.65
N ASP A 131 11.55 -20.76 5.56
CA ASP A 131 10.87 -21.10 4.30
C ASP A 131 10.05 -19.90 3.80
N ILE A 132 10.42 -19.36 2.64
CA ILE A 132 9.67 -18.24 2.05
C ILE A 132 8.22 -18.60 1.69
N ASP A 133 7.95 -19.90 1.51
CA ASP A 133 6.62 -20.44 1.21
C ASP A 133 5.84 -20.88 2.46
N SER A 134 6.40 -20.65 3.66
CA SER A 134 5.79 -20.99 4.95
C SER A 134 4.33 -20.56 5.07
N SER A 135 3.55 -21.39 5.77
CA SER A 135 2.22 -21.02 6.23
C SER A 135 2.27 -20.00 7.38
N PHE A 136 1.17 -19.31 7.61
CA PHE A 136 1.01 -18.31 8.66
C PHE A 136 -0.47 -18.14 9.03
N THR A 137 -0.73 -17.60 10.21
CA THR A 137 -2.09 -17.26 10.65
C THR A 137 -2.53 -15.92 10.07
N GLU A 138 -3.82 -15.62 10.15
CA GLU A 138 -4.41 -14.33 9.79
C GLU A 138 -3.71 -13.15 10.46
N HIS A 139 -3.66 -12.01 9.77
CA HIS A 139 -3.12 -10.75 10.28
C HIS A 139 -4.04 -10.12 11.34
N ASP A 140 -3.45 -9.46 12.33
CA ASP A 140 -4.18 -8.77 13.42
C ASP A 140 -4.22 -7.23 13.25
N GLN A 141 -3.60 -6.72 12.18
CA GLN A 141 -3.60 -5.33 11.76
C GLN A 141 -3.73 -5.26 10.23
N PHE A 142 -4.56 -4.34 9.74
CA PHE A 142 -4.63 -3.99 8.33
C PHE A 142 -5.15 -2.57 8.14
N ALA A 143 -4.77 -1.93 7.03
CA ALA A 143 -5.45 -0.73 6.54
C ALA A 143 -5.24 -0.53 5.04
N PHE A 144 -6.00 0.40 4.47
CA PHE A 144 -5.93 0.77 3.06
C PHE A 144 -5.37 2.18 2.91
N PHE A 145 -4.74 2.45 1.77
CA PHE A 145 -4.27 3.78 1.42
C PHE A 145 -4.33 4.00 -0.09
N GLY A 146 -4.67 5.22 -0.48
CA GLY A 146 -4.61 5.64 -1.87
C GLY A 146 -3.20 6.03 -2.28
N VAL A 147 -2.83 5.72 -3.51
CA VAL A 147 -1.58 6.14 -4.15
C VAL A 147 -1.93 6.80 -5.48
N ASP A 148 -1.48 8.04 -5.65
CA ASP A 148 -1.51 8.72 -6.94
C ASP A 148 -0.33 8.22 -7.78
N LEU A 149 -0.62 7.35 -8.75
CA LEU A 149 0.41 6.72 -9.58
C LEU A 149 1.00 7.71 -10.59
N SER A 150 0.24 8.73 -11.00
CA SER A 150 0.76 9.81 -11.88
C SER A 150 1.97 10.52 -11.26
N GLN A 151 1.98 10.64 -9.92
CA GLN A 151 3.09 11.21 -9.15
C GLN A 151 4.16 10.20 -8.75
N SER A 152 3.95 8.92 -9.08
CA SER A 152 4.87 7.84 -8.72
C SER A 152 5.88 7.55 -9.83
N HIS A 153 5.77 8.15 -11.02
CA HIS A 153 6.75 8.00 -12.09
C HIS A 153 8.03 8.80 -11.82
N SER A 154 9.20 8.21 -12.06
CA SER A 154 10.48 8.90 -11.89
C SER A 154 11.46 8.69 -13.05
N SER A 155 11.98 9.80 -13.60
CA SER A 155 13.09 9.81 -14.55
C SER A 155 14.40 9.21 -13.99
N SER A 156 14.50 9.09 -12.66
CA SER A 156 15.65 8.49 -11.97
C SER A 156 15.45 7.02 -11.60
N TYR A 157 14.35 6.38 -12.02
CA TYR A 157 14.03 4.99 -11.68
C TYR A 157 15.20 4.01 -11.88
N SER A 158 15.90 4.10 -13.01
CA SER A 158 17.05 3.24 -13.32
C SER A 158 18.22 3.39 -12.34
N LYS A 159 18.39 4.59 -11.74
CA LYS A 159 19.43 4.84 -10.74
C LYS A 159 19.11 4.14 -9.41
N TYR A 160 17.82 4.02 -9.07
CA TYR A 160 17.38 3.37 -7.83
C TYR A 160 17.67 1.87 -7.84
N ILE A 161 17.61 1.23 -9.01
CA ILE A 161 17.96 -0.18 -9.17
C ILE A 161 19.43 -0.44 -8.79
N GLY A 162 20.33 0.51 -9.09
CA GLY A 162 21.75 0.40 -8.78
C GLY A 162 22.13 0.79 -7.34
N GLY A 163 21.16 1.04 -6.46
CA GLY A 163 21.41 1.53 -5.11
C GLY A 163 21.78 3.02 -5.04
N GLY A 164 21.65 3.75 -6.16
CA GLY A 164 21.71 5.20 -6.17
C GLY A 164 20.50 5.73 -5.40
N ALA A 165 20.72 6.28 -4.21
CA ALA A 165 19.65 6.87 -3.42
C ALA A 165 18.86 7.88 -4.27
N SER A 166 17.54 7.69 -4.34
CA SER A 166 16.66 8.83 -4.59
C SER A 166 16.92 9.85 -3.49
N PRO A 167 16.92 11.17 -3.78
CA PRO A 167 16.82 12.12 -2.69
C PRO A 167 15.58 11.75 -1.89
N THR A 168 15.78 11.44 -0.62
CA THR A 168 14.71 11.44 0.36
C THR A 168 14.11 12.84 0.29
N THR A 169 12.98 13.00 -0.40
CA THR A 169 12.13 14.15 -0.17
C THR A 169 11.54 13.93 1.22
N THR A 170 12.26 14.41 2.22
CA THR A 170 11.66 14.83 3.48
C THR A 170 10.39 15.59 3.10
N PRO A 171 9.19 15.27 3.63
CA PRO A 171 8.04 16.14 3.47
C PRO A 171 8.48 17.55 3.83
N ALA A 172 8.44 18.47 2.86
CA ALA A 172 8.76 19.85 3.12
C ALA A 172 7.80 20.33 4.21
N ALA A 173 8.34 20.93 5.26
CA ALA A 173 7.53 21.64 6.24
C ALA A 173 6.60 22.61 5.48
N PRO A 174 5.33 22.76 5.90
CA PRO A 174 4.42 23.70 5.26
C PRO A 174 5.06 25.10 5.26
N PRO A 175 4.99 25.87 4.16
CA PRO A 175 5.49 27.23 4.18
C PRO A 175 4.70 28.04 5.21
N THR A 176 5.38 28.63 6.18
CA THR A 176 4.84 29.69 7.03
C THR A 176 4.53 30.90 6.16
N SER A 177 3.30 30.98 5.67
CA SER A 177 2.74 32.17 5.05
C SER A 177 1.97 32.96 6.12
N THR A 178 2.48 34.13 6.47
CA THR A 178 1.73 35.16 7.21
C THR A 178 0.69 35.78 6.27
N VAL A 179 -0.56 35.32 6.36
CA VAL A 179 -1.70 35.93 5.66
C VAL A 179 -2.37 36.95 6.59
N PRO A 180 -2.68 38.17 6.12
CA PRO A 180 -3.37 39.20 6.91
C PRO A 180 -4.82 38.78 7.24
N PRO A 181 -5.41 39.30 8.33
CA PRO A 181 -6.67 38.79 8.86
C PRO A 181 -7.82 39.12 7.91
N SER A 182 -8.58 38.10 7.51
CA SER A 182 -9.84 38.24 6.79
C SER A 182 -10.91 37.36 7.46
N THR A 183 -12.09 37.94 7.57
CA THR A 183 -13.17 37.62 8.51
C THR A 183 -13.81 36.25 8.35
N THR A 184 -14.16 35.65 9.49
CA THR A 184 -14.80 34.35 9.67
C THR A 184 -16.20 34.27 9.06
N SER A 185 -16.39 33.31 8.15
CA SER A 185 -17.67 32.63 7.94
C SER A 185 -17.41 31.13 7.91
N GLY A 186 -18.20 30.36 8.66
CA GLY A 186 -17.90 28.98 9.06
C GLY A 186 -17.57 28.04 7.90
N ALA A 187 -16.46 27.31 8.03
CA ALA A 187 -16.06 26.28 7.08
C ALA A 187 -17.07 25.11 7.11
N PRO A 188 -17.49 24.59 5.95
CA PRO A 188 -18.21 23.31 5.86
C PRO A 188 -17.35 22.19 6.47
N GLY A 189 -17.97 21.25 7.18
CA GLY A 189 -17.28 20.08 7.73
C GLY A 189 -16.53 19.29 6.65
N ALA A 190 -15.44 18.62 7.04
CA ALA A 190 -14.66 17.79 6.12
C ALA A 190 -15.56 16.80 5.35
N LEU A 191 -15.26 16.55 4.08
CA LEU A 191 -15.95 15.56 3.26
C LEU A 191 -15.12 14.26 3.17
N GLN A 192 -15.78 13.12 3.05
CA GLN A 192 -15.17 11.82 2.76
C GLN A 192 -14.99 11.59 1.28
N THR A 193 -13.87 10.99 0.91
CA THR A 193 -13.56 10.60 -0.47
C THR A 193 -14.55 9.57 -1.01
N ALA A 194 -14.65 9.47 -2.33
CA ALA A 194 -15.37 8.40 -3.00
C ALA A 194 -14.96 7.03 -2.42
N TYR A 195 -15.95 6.18 -2.12
CA TYR A 195 -15.75 4.85 -1.52
C TYR A 195 -15.08 4.83 -0.13
N GLY A 196 -14.88 6.00 0.49
CA GLY A 196 -14.42 6.12 1.88
C GLY A 196 -15.51 5.71 2.88
N GLN A 197 -15.09 5.32 4.09
CA GLN A 197 -16.04 5.07 5.18
C GLN A 197 -16.65 6.39 5.62
N CYS A 198 -17.97 6.48 5.61
CA CYS A 198 -18.72 7.68 5.97
C CYS A 198 -19.67 7.45 7.14
N GLY A 199 -19.63 6.27 7.75
CA GLY A 199 -20.46 5.91 8.88
C GLY A 199 -20.18 4.50 9.38
N GLY A 200 -20.88 4.14 10.45
CA GLY A 200 -20.67 2.90 11.18
C GLY A 200 -20.42 3.14 12.67
N THR A 201 -20.80 2.18 13.50
CA THR A 201 -20.62 2.26 14.95
C THR A 201 -19.13 2.41 15.29
N GLY A 202 -18.79 3.48 16.00
CA GLY A 202 -17.40 3.81 16.38
C GLY A 202 -16.62 4.65 15.36
N PHE A 203 -17.20 4.98 14.21
CA PHE A 203 -16.56 5.84 13.23
C PHE A 203 -16.63 7.32 13.66
N THR A 204 -15.46 7.97 13.79
CA THR A 204 -15.32 9.38 14.19
C THR A 204 -14.86 10.28 13.04
N GLY A 205 -14.82 9.75 11.82
CA GLY A 205 -14.42 10.50 10.64
C GLY A 205 -15.58 11.29 10.01
N PRO A 206 -15.33 11.93 8.86
CA PRO A 206 -16.35 12.74 8.19
C PRO A 206 -17.51 11.88 7.68
N THR A 207 -18.75 12.35 7.87
CA THR A 207 -19.95 11.58 7.53
C THR A 207 -20.61 12.01 6.22
N ALA A 208 -20.19 13.16 5.67
CA ALA A 208 -20.64 13.66 4.39
C ALA A 208 -19.66 13.26 3.29
N CYS A 209 -20.16 12.76 2.16
CA CYS A 209 -19.33 12.32 1.03
C CYS A 209 -19.02 13.47 0.07
N VAL A 210 -17.95 13.33 -0.73
CA VAL A 210 -17.65 14.21 -1.87
C VAL A 210 -18.84 14.29 -2.83
N ALA A 211 -18.93 15.38 -3.59
CA ALA A 211 -20.02 15.62 -4.54
C ALA A 211 -20.22 14.42 -5.48
N GLY A 212 -21.47 14.04 -5.71
CA GLY A 212 -21.83 12.86 -6.50
C GLY A 212 -21.89 11.54 -5.72
N PHE A 213 -21.51 11.53 -4.44
CA PHE A 213 -21.55 10.33 -3.60
C PHE A 213 -22.48 10.52 -2.39
N THR A 214 -23.14 9.44 -2.00
CA THR A 214 -24.03 9.37 -0.84
C THR A 214 -23.52 8.32 0.13
N CYS A 215 -23.63 8.58 1.44
CA CYS A 215 -23.23 7.61 2.45
C CYS A 215 -24.25 6.47 2.54
N VAL A 216 -23.85 5.27 2.11
CA VAL A 216 -24.71 4.08 2.07
C VAL A 216 -24.24 3.08 3.12
N ALA A 217 -25.17 2.56 3.94
CA ALA A 217 -24.87 1.48 4.86
C ALA A 217 -24.58 0.19 4.07
N VAL A 218 -23.31 -0.24 4.06
CA VAL A 218 -22.88 -1.45 3.34
C VAL A 218 -22.91 -2.68 4.25
N SER A 219 -22.51 -2.52 5.51
CA SER A 219 -22.59 -3.58 6.53
C SER A 219 -23.04 -2.98 7.86
N ALA A 220 -24.35 -2.78 7.98
CA ALA A 220 -24.95 -2.25 9.19
C ALA A 220 -24.75 -3.22 10.37
N PRO A 221 -24.46 -2.73 11.60
CA PRO A 221 -24.37 -1.33 12.02
C PRO A 221 -22.96 -0.73 12.01
N TYR A 222 -21.94 -1.46 11.54
CA TYR A 222 -20.53 -1.11 11.76
C TYR A 222 -19.85 -0.38 10.60
N TYR A 223 -20.43 -0.42 9.40
CA TYR A 223 -19.79 0.13 8.22
C TYR A 223 -20.76 0.76 7.22
N SER A 224 -20.49 2.01 6.85
CA SER A 224 -21.16 2.74 5.77
C SER A 224 -20.12 3.39 4.87
N GLN A 225 -20.36 3.39 3.57
CA GLN A 225 -19.41 3.78 2.55
C GLN A 225 -20.00 4.83 1.60
N CYS A 226 -19.19 5.78 1.15
CA CYS A 226 -19.56 6.72 0.10
C CYS A 226 -19.73 5.98 -1.23
N GLN A 227 -20.94 5.85 -1.74
CA GLN A 227 -21.23 5.22 -3.03
C GLN A 227 -21.80 6.23 -4.04
N PRO A 228 -21.65 6.02 -5.36
CA PRO A 228 -22.19 6.91 -6.38
C PRO A 228 -23.70 7.10 -6.19
N SER A 229 -24.13 8.36 -6.22
CA SER A 229 -25.56 8.71 -6.18
C SER A 229 -26.12 8.49 -7.58
N HIS A 230 -26.89 7.43 -7.78
CA HIS A 230 -27.63 7.18 -9.02
C HIS A 230 -28.88 8.07 -9.12
#